data_AF-A0A1Y3UHF1-F1
#
_entry.id   AF-A0A1Y3UHF1-F1
#
_cell.length_a   1.000
_cell.length_b   1.000
_cell.length_c   1.000
_cell.angle_alpha   90.00
_cell.angle_beta   90.00
_cell.angle_gamma   90.00
#
_symmetry.space_group_name_H-M   'P 1'
#
loop_
_entity.id
_entity.type
_entity.pdbx_description
1 polymer ?
#
loop_
_entity_poly.entity_id
_entity_poly.type
_entity_poly.pdbx_seq_one_letter_code
_entity_poly.pdbx_strand_id
1 'polypeptide(L)'
;MAHHHDTKQVLNRLSRAIGHLEAVKKMVEEGQDCSQVLIQLTAVKSALNNTGKIILKDHINHCIVEAVETGDKKALEDLSAAIDQFMK
;
A
#
# COMPACT_ATOMS: atom_id res chain seq x y z
N MET A 1 6.61 -14.13 -12.67
CA MET A 1 7.04 -13.07 -11.74
C MET A 1 5.98 -11.98 -11.82
N ALA A 2 5.30 -11.67 -10.71
CA ALA A 2 4.25 -10.64 -10.70
C ALA A 2 4.87 -9.28 -11.07
N HIS A 3 4.63 -8.84 -12.31
CA HIS A 3 5.08 -7.56 -12.80
C HIS A 3 3.96 -6.55 -12.49
N HIS A 4 4.23 -5.57 -11.61
CA HIS A 4 3.27 -4.48 -11.41
C HIS A 4 3.18 -3.68 -12.70
N HIS A 5 2.03 -3.71 -13.37
CA HIS A 5 1.87 -3.01 -14.65
C HIS A 5 2.01 -1.49 -14.44
N ASP A 6 1.67 -1.03 -13.24
CA ASP A 6 1.78 0.35 -12.76
C ASP A 6 3.01 0.63 -11.86
N THR A 7 4.13 -0.10 -12.05
CA THR A 7 5.34 0.01 -11.20
C THR A 7 5.75 1.46 -10.91
N LYS A 8 5.82 2.32 -11.93
CA LYS A 8 6.20 3.75 -11.77
C LYS A 8 5.20 4.53 -10.91
N GLN A 9 3.90 4.24 -11.07
CA GLN A 9 2.82 4.87 -10.32
C GLN A 9 2.91 4.52 -8.83
N VAL A 10 3.20 3.25 -8.52
CA VAL A 10 3.38 2.74 -7.16
C VAL A 10 4.63 3.37 -6.53
N LEU A 11 5.77 3.34 -7.22
CA LEU A 11 7.02 3.95 -6.75
C LEU A 11 6.83 5.43 -6.41
N ASN A 12 6.19 6.21 -7.29
CA ASN A 12 5.92 7.62 -7.04
C ASN A 12 5.03 7.87 -5.81
N ARG A 13 4.16 6.94 -5.44
CA ARG A 13 3.33 7.08 -4.22
C ARG A 13 4.10 6.68 -2.97
N LEU A 14 4.90 5.62 -3.06
CA LEU A 14 5.81 5.24 -1.98
C LEU A 14 6.78 6.37 -1.66
N SER A 15 7.38 7.03 -2.66
CA SER A 15 8.26 8.20 -2.43
C SER A 15 7.55 9.34 -1.70
N ARG A 16 6.26 9.58 -1.98
CA ARG A 16 5.47 10.59 -1.25
C ARG A 16 5.21 10.16 0.20
N ALA A 17 4.86 8.89 0.41
CA ALA A 17 4.65 8.35 1.76
C ALA A 17 5.94 8.42 2.61
N ILE A 18 7.10 8.16 2.00
CA ILE A 18 8.41 8.31 2.64
C ILE A 18 8.64 9.77 3.05
N GLY A 19 8.40 10.74 2.17
CA GLY A 19 8.54 12.15 2.51
C GLY A 19 7.63 12.59 3.67
N HIS A 20 6.40 12.08 3.74
CA HIS A 20 5.52 12.32 4.91
C HIS A 20 6.10 11.72 6.19
N LEU A 21 6.65 10.50 6.11
CA LEU A 21 7.25 9.84 7.27
C LEU A 21 8.51 10.55 7.75
N GLU A 22 9.34 11.06 6.83
CA GLU A 22 10.50 11.90 7.15
C GLU A 22 10.07 13.19 7.87
N ALA A 23 9.00 13.83 7.43
CA ALA A 23 8.44 15.00 8.10
C ALA A 23 7.97 14.65 9.54
N VAL A 24 7.25 13.54 9.71
CA VAL A 24 6.84 13.04 11.04
C VAL A 24 8.06 12.80 11.93
N LYS A 25 9.11 12.15 11.41
CA LYS A 25 10.36 11.91 12.16
C LYS A 25 10.96 13.24 12.64
N LYS A 26 11.08 14.22 11.75
CA LYS A 26 11.59 15.55 12.09
C LYS A 26 10.75 16.24 13.17
N MET A 27 9.42 16.14 13.09
CA MET A 27 8.54 16.70 14.11
C MET A 27 8.82 16.11 15.50
N VAL A 28 9.07 14.80 15.58
CA VAL A 28 9.43 14.13 16.83
C VAL A 28 10.79 14.59 17.34
N GLU A 29 11.80 14.69 16.45
CA GLU A 29 13.14 15.18 16.79
C GLU A 29 13.12 16.62 17.31
N GLU A 30 12.23 17.46 16.79
CA GLU A 30 12.03 18.86 17.20
C GLU A 30 11.15 19.01 18.45
N GLY A 31 10.61 17.92 19.00
CA GLY A 31 9.74 17.96 20.18
C GLY A 31 8.38 18.63 19.92
N GLN A 32 7.86 18.52 18.70
CA GLN A 32 6.52 19.05 18.34
C GLN A 32 5.42 18.39 19.17
N ASP A 33 4.28 19.08 19.27
CA ASP A 33 3.12 18.60 20.02
C ASP A 33 2.62 17.21 19.53
N CYS A 34 2.34 16.32 20.48
CA CYS A 34 1.94 14.95 20.21
C CYS A 34 0.67 14.86 19.34
N SER A 35 -0.29 15.78 19.48
CA SER A 35 -1.51 15.77 18.67
C SER A 35 -1.21 16.09 17.20
N GLN A 36 -0.27 17.00 16.95
CA GLN A 36 0.16 17.35 15.58
C GLN A 36 0.94 16.20 14.93
N VAL A 37 1.81 15.53 15.69
CA VAL A 37 2.52 14.32 15.22
C VAL A 37 1.51 13.23 14.84
N LEU A 38 0.51 12.97 15.70
CA LEU A 38 -0.53 11.98 15.42
C LEU A 38 -1.33 12.33 14.17
N ILE A 39 -1.70 13.60 13.97
CA ILE A 39 -2.39 14.06 12.75
C ILE A 39 -1.53 13.77 11.51
N GLN A 40 -0.23 14.09 11.52
CA GLN A 40 0.64 13.80 10.39
C GLN A 40 0.86 12.30 10.15
N LEU A 41 0.88 11.49 11.22
CA LEU A 41 0.91 10.04 11.10
C LEU A 41 -0.32 9.50 10.35
N THR A 42 -1.49 10.12 10.51
CA THR A 42 -2.69 9.71 9.75
C THR A 42 -2.54 9.99 8.24
N ALA A 43 -1.80 11.02 7.85
CA ALA A 43 -1.47 11.30 6.45
C ALA A 43 -0.55 10.22 5.86
N VAL A 44 0.43 9.74 6.64
CA VAL A 44 1.28 8.59 6.25
C VAL A 44 0.42 7.34 6.06
N LYS A 45 -0.42 7.00 7.05
CA LYS A 45 -1.34 5.85 6.97
C LYS A 45 -2.24 5.92 5.74
N SER A 46 -2.80 7.09 5.46
CA SER A 46 -3.67 7.31 4.29
C SER A 46 -2.92 7.14 2.97
N ALA A 47 -1.67 7.62 2.87
CA ALA A 47 -0.84 7.45 1.69
C ALA A 47 -0.51 5.96 1.43
N LEU A 48 -0.19 5.21 2.48
CA LEU A 48 0.05 3.77 2.41
C LEU A 48 -1.21 3.01 1.98
N ASN A 49 -2.35 3.31 2.59
CA ASN A 49 -3.63 2.68 2.24
C ASN A 49 -4.02 2.94 0.78
N ASN A 50 -3.84 4.16 0.29
CA ASN A 50 -4.13 4.47 -1.11
C ASN A 50 -3.17 3.76 -2.08
N THR A 51 -1.91 3.58 -1.68
CA THR A 51 -0.93 2.82 -2.47
C THR A 51 -1.27 1.34 -2.53
N GLY A 52 -1.61 0.73 -1.39
CA GLY A 52 -2.01 -0.67 -1.32
C GLY A 52 -3.27 -0.98 -2.13
N LYS A 53 -4.27 -0.09 -2.14
CA LYS A 53 -5.47 -0.23 -2.99
C LYS A 53 -5.14 -0.32 -4.48
N ILE A 54 -4.14 0.42 -4.94
CA ILE A 54 -3.72 0.42 -6.35
C ILE A 54 -3.02 -0.89 -6.69
N ILE A 55 -2.09 -1.33 -5.83
CA ILE A 55 -1.41 -2.62 -5.98
C ILE A 55 -2.44 -3.76 -6.02
N LEU A 56 -3.42 -3.73 -5.12
CA LEU A 56 -4.47 -4.72 -5.06
C LEU A 56 -5.31 -4.74 -6.35
N LYS A 57 -5.72 -3.56 -6.84
CA LYS A 57 -6.48 -3.45 -8.09
C LYS A 57 -5.69 -3.99 -9.29
N ASP A 58 -4.40 -3.66 -9.38
CA ASP A 58 -3.50 -4.16 -10.42
C ASP A 58 -3.37 -5.68 -10.36
N HIS A 59 -3.25 -6.24 -9.15
CA HIS A 59 -3.15 -7.68 -8.96
C HIS A 59 -4.45 -8.42 -9.31
N ILE A 60 -5.61 -7.88 -8.92
CA ILE A 60 -6.92 -8.46 -9.31
C ILE A 60 -7.08 -8.48 -10.83
N ASN A 61 -6.73 -7.39 -11.52
CA ASN A 61 -6.94 -7.28 -12.96
C ASN A 61 -6.05 -8.21 -13.79
N HIS A 62 -4.87 -8.60 -13.28
CA HIS A 62 -3.90 -9.37 -14.05
C HIS A 62 -3.76 -10.81 -13.56
N CYS A 63 -3.63 -11.04 -12.26
CA CYS A 63 -3.35 -12.37 -11.72
C CYS A 63 -4.62 -13.20 -11.52
N ILE A 64 -5.76 -12.57 -11.21
CA ILE A 64 -7.00 -13.31 -10.95
C ILE A 64 -7.72 -13.70 -12.23
N VAL A 65 -7.64 -12.87 -13.27
CA VAL A 65 -8.19 -13.23 -14.59
C VAL A 65 -7.54 -14.52 -15.09
N GLU A 66 -6.21 -14.60 -15.02
CA GLU A 66 -5.44 -15.80 -15.41
C GLU A 66 -5.72 -17.00 -14.47
N ALA A 67 -5.82 -16.77 -13.16
CA ALA A 67 -6.13 -17.83 -12.20
C ALA A 67 -7.54 -18.44 -12.41
N VAL A 68 -8.53 -17.61 -12.78
CA VAL A 68 -9.89 -18.08 -13.09
C VAL A 68 -9.92 -18.88 -14.38
N GLU A 69 -9.18 -18.45 -15.41
CA GLU A 69 -9.08 -19.16 -16.69
C GLU A 69 -8.35 -20.51 -16.57
N THR A 70 -7.34 -20.58 -15.69
CA THR A 70 -6.50 -21.78 -15.49
C THR A 70 -7.00 -22.69 -14.37
N GLY A 71 -8.00 -22.26 -13.59
CA GLY A 71 -8.50 -23.00 -12.43
C GLY A 71 -7.55 -23.02 -11.22
N ASP A 72 -6.61 -22.06 -11.14
CA ASP A 72 -5.65 -21.96 -10.06
C ASP A 72 -6.30 -21.37 -8.79
N LYS A 73 -6.85 -22.27 -7.96
CA LYS A 73 -7.43 -21.92 -6.67
C LYS A 73 -6.41 -21.38 -5.66
N LYS A 74 -5.13 -21.73 -5.79
CA LYS A 74 -4.11 -21.31 -4.84
C LYS A 74 -3.82 -19.81 -4.98
N ALA A 75 -3.76 -19.31 -6.21
CA ALA A 75 -3.61 -17.87 -6.46
C ALA A 75 -4.76 -17.04 -5.85
N LEU A 76 -5.99 -17.57 -5.86
CA LEU A 76 -7.16 -16.95 -5.21
C LEU A 76 -7.04 -16.95 -3.68
N GLU A 77 -6.61 -18.06 -3.08
CA GLU A 77 -6.38 -18.18 -1.63
C GLU A 77 -5.27 -17.24 -1.14
N ASP A 78 -4.15 -17.19 -1.85
CA ASP A 78 -3.01 -16.31 -1.54
C ASP A 78 -3.42 -14.84 -1.59
N LEU A 79 -4.24 -14.45 -2.59
CA LEU A 79 -4.78 -13.09 -2.67
C LEU A 79 -5.75 -12.79 -1.52
N SER A 80 -6.65 -13.72 -1.20
CA SER A 80 -7.60 -13.53 -0.09
C SER A 80 -6.85 -13.29 1.22
N ALA A 81 -5.80 -14.06 1.49
CA ALA A 81 -4.97 -13.90 2.68
C ALA A 81 -4.26 -12.53 2.70
N ALA A 82 -3.76 -12.07 1.56
CA ALA A 82 -3.13 -10.75 1.45
C ALA A 82 -4.13 -9.60 1.70
N ILE A 83 -5.36 -9.72 1.20
CA ILE A 83 -6.43 -8.73 1.44
C ILE A 83 -6.78 -8.67 2.94
N ASP A 84 -6.96 -9.82 3.59
CA ASP A 84 -7.30 -9.89 5.01
C ASP A 84 -6.22 -9.24 5.88
N GLN A 85 -4.94 -9.36 5.50
CA GLN A 85 -3.86 -8.69 6.20
C GLN A 85 -3.86 -7.17 5.95
N PHE A 86 -4.20 -6.73 4.74
CA PHE A 86 -4.21 -5.31 4.39
C PHE A 86 -5.39 -4.53 4.99
N MET A 87 -6.52 -5.20 5.26
CA MET A 87 -7.71 -4.57 5.85
C MET A 87 -7.67 -4.45 7.38
N LYS A 88 -6.69 -5.10 8.04
CA LYS A 88 -6.47 -4.96 9.49
C LYS A 88 -5.89 -3.59 9.84
#